data_AF-A0A4S4E3X2-F1
#
_entry.id   AF-A0A4S4E3X2-F1
#
_cell.length_a   1.000
_cell.length_b   1.000
_cell.length_c   1.000
_cell.angle_alpha   90.00
_cell.angle_beta   90.00
_cell.angle_gamma   90.00
#
_symmetry.space_group_name_H-M   'P 1'
#
loop_
_entity.id
_entity.type
_entity.pdbx_description
1 polymer ?
#
loop_
_entity_poly.entity_id
_entity_poly.type
_entity_poly.pdbx_seq_one_letter_code
_entity_poly.pdbx_strand_id
1 'polypeptide(L)'
;MICRSSEAVVNLPKNVTVPAVIAFGDSIVDQGNNNVIETIIKCNFPPYGKDFVGGPTGRFCNGKTPADLIGFSVADKGCCGTGNLEVSILCNKLTDPCPNDSVYVFWDSYHPTERCYRVLVNQILQSSLNKFF
;
A
#
# COMPACT_ATOMS: atom_id res chain seq x y z
N MET A 1 -3.45 18.07 15.44
CA MET A 1 -3.03 16.66 15.42
C MET A 1 -2.81 16.23 16.87
N ILE A 2 -3.77 15.49 17.45
CA ILE A 2 -3.63 14.96 18.81
C ILE A 2 -3.15 13.51 18.63
N CYS A 3 -1.87 13.27 18.85
CA CYS A 3 -1.34 11.91 18.86
C CYS A 3 -1.51 11.38 20.30
N ARG A 4 -2.49 10.49 20.51
CA ARG A 4 -2.52 9.67 21.73
C ARG A 4 -1.51 8.53 21.60
N SER A 5 -1.11 7.95 22.72
CA SER A 5 -0.33 6.72 22.77
C SER A 5 -0.96 5.66 21.85
N SER A 6 -0.17 5.13 20.92
CA SER A 6 -0.57 4.02 20.06
C SER A 6 -0.35 2.69 20.78
N GLU A 7 -1.31 1.78 20.69
CA GLU A 7 -1.20 0.41 21.18
C GLU A 7 -0.96 -0.54 20.01
N ALA A 8 -0.13 -1.56 20.23
CA ALA A 8 0.09 -2.60 19.24
C ALA A 8 -1.18 -3.44 19.07
N VAL A 9 -1.70 -3.52 17.86
CA VAL A 9 -2.88 -4.35 17.54
C VAL A 9 -2.55 -5.85 17.60
N VAL A 10 -1.27 -6.20 17.50
CA VAL A 10 -0.79 -7.60 17.53
C VAL A 10 0.35 -7.74 18.52
N ASN A 11 0.21 -8.66 19.48
CA ASN A 11 1.28 -9.07 20.40
C ASN A 11 2.04 -10.25 19.79
N LEU A 12 3.31 -10.05 19.46
CA LEU A 12 4.16 -11.10 18.91
C LEU A 12 4.61 -12.09 20.02
N PRO A 13 4.80 -13.38 19.69
CA PRO A 13 5.39 -14.34 20.62
C PRO A 13 6.79 -13.89 21.08
N LYS A 14 7.22 -14.39 22.24
CA LYS A 14 8.59 -14.14 22.73
C LYS A 14 9.61 -14.62 21.68
N ASN A 15 10.64 -13.81 21.43
CA ASN A 15 11.69 -14.01 20.42
C ASN A 15 11.26 -13.94 18.95
N VAL A 16 10.08 -13.38 18.64
CA VAL A 16 9.68 -13.08 17.26
C VAL A 16 9.78 -11.57 17.02
N THR A 17 10.60 -11.19 16.04
CA THR A 17 10.69 -9.81 15.55
C THR A 17 10.26 -9.78 14.09
N VAL A 18 9.36 -8.88 13.75
CA VAL A 18 8.99 -8.61 12.35
C VAL A 18 9.45 -7.20 11.98
N PRO A 19 9.86 -6.96 10.73
CA PRO A 19 10.10 -5.60 10.25
C PRO A 19 8.84 -4.76 10.40
N ALA A 20 8.96 -3.62 11.09
CA ALA A 20 7.86 -2.67 11.23
C ALA A 20 7.99 -1.58 10.16
N VAL A 21 6.88 -1.26 9.51
CA VAL A 21 6.75 -0.08 8.65
C VAL A 21 6.02 0.98 9.45
N ILE A 22 6.68 2.10 9.71
CA ILE A 22 6.08 3.26 10.36
C ILE A 22 5.81 4.29 9.28
N ALA A 23 4.54 4.49 8.94
CA ALA A 23 4.11 5.49 7.97
C ALA A 23 3.54 6.70 8.72
N PHE A 24 4.20 7.85 8.60
CA PHE A 24 3.64 9.13 9.03
C PHE A 24 3.03 9.79 7.81
N GLY A 25 1.75 10.13 7.84
CA GLY A 25 1.12 10.75 6.69
C GLY A 25 -0.15 11.51 7.00
N ASP A 26 -0.56 12.29 6.01
CA ASP A 26 -1.88 12.90 5.93
C ASP A 26 -2.92 11.86 5.48
N SER A 27 -4.12 12.31 5.16
CA SER A 27 -5.22 11.44 4.73
C SER A 27 -4.88 10.55 3.53
N ILE A 28 -3.86 10.85 2.73
CA ILE A 28 -3.49 10.01 1.58
C ILE A 28 -2.85 8.69 2.02
N VAL A 29 -2.05 8.70 3.08
CA VAL A 29 -1.28 7.53 3.53
C VAL A 29 -2.15 6.64 4.40
N ASP A 30 -2.91 7.23 5.31
CA ASP A 30 -3.90 6.54 6.13
C ASP A 30 -5.15 7.40 6.27
N GLN A 31 -6.25 6.91 5.70
CA GLN A 31 -7.55 7.56 5.73
C GLN A 31 -8.26 7.38 7.08
N GLY A 32 -7.68 6.58 7.98
CA GLY A 32 -8.16 6.35 9.33
C GLY A 32 -9.48 5.58 9.40
N ASN A 33 -9.96 5.39 10.63
CA ASN A 33 -11.28 4.84 10.95
C ASN A 33 -11.80 5.57 12.20
N ASN A 34 -13.01 6.13 12.12
CA ASN A 34 -13.57 6.92 13.21
C ASN A 34 -14.74 6.23 13.94
N ASN A 35 -14.94 4.92 13.76
CA ASN A 35 -16.04 4.19 14.41
C ASN A 35 -16.01 4.32 15.93
N VAL A 36 -14.81 4.38 16.53
CA VAL A 36 -14.59 4.49 17.98
C VAL A 36 -14.68 5.92 18.54
N ILE A 37 -14.88 6.94 17.70
CA ILE A 37 -14.98 8.35 18.11
C ILE A 37 -16.45 8.76 18.11
N GLU A 38 -16.96 9.40 19.17
CA GLU A 38 -18.33 9.97 19.15
C GLU A 38 -18.40 11.14 18.16
N THR A 39 -18.99 10.90 17.00
CA THR A 39 -19.24 11.90 15.96
C THR A 39 -20.43 11.46 15.12
N ILE A 40 -21.19 12.43 14.61
CA ILE A 40 -22.28 12.19 13.66
C ILE A 40 -21.77 11.90 12.23
N ILE A 41 -20.50 12.21 11.95
CA ILE A 41 -19.86 11.98 10.65
C ILE A 41 -19.20 10.61 10.69
N LYS A 42 -19.82 9.59 10.12
CA LYS A 42 -19.28 8.22 10.01
C LYS A 42 -19.10 7.83 8.55
N CYS A 43 -18.32 6.78 8.29
CA CYS A 43 -18.17 6.18 6.96
C CYS A 43 -18.42 4.66 6.99
N ASN A 44 -19.34 4.23 7.86
CA ASN A 44 -19.80 2.86 7.97
C ASN A 44 -21.10 2.62 7.17
N PHE A 45 -21.27 3.31 6.04
CA PHE A 45 -22.43 3.19 5.16
C PHE A 45 -22.03 3.28 3.67
N PRO A 46 -22.86 2.78 2.72
CA PRO A 46 -22.57 2.88 1.28
C PRO A 46 -22.49 4.34 0.77
N PRO A 47 -21.56 4.71 -0.12
CA PRO A 47 -20.74 3.86 -0.97
C PRO A 47 -19.39 3.45 -0.34
N TYR A 48 -19.14 3.76 0.92
CA TYR A 48 -17.87 3.45 1.59
C TYR A 48 -17.73 1.95 1.83
N GLY A 49 -16.54 1.40 1.57
CA GLY A 49 -16.23 -0.02 1.75
C GLY A 49 -17.01 -1.00 0.86
N LYS A 50 -17.62 -0.53 -0.24
CA LYS A 50 -18.25 -1.38 -1.27
C LYS A 50 -17.27 -2.40 -1.89
N ASP A 51 -15.97 -2.08 -1.90
CA ASP A 51 -14.92 -2.94 -2.46
C ASP A 51 -14.28 -3.86 -1.39
N PHE A 52 -14.72 -3.78 -0.13
CA PHE A 52 -14.28 -4.70 0.94
C PHE A 52 -15.20 -5.91 1.04
N VAL A 53 -14.62 -7.10 1.25
CA VAL A 53 -15.35 -8.39 1.37
C VAL A 53 -16.35 -8.41 2.54
N GLY A 54 -16.27 -7.45 3.48
CA GLY A 54 -17.20 -7.29 4.61
C GLY A 54 -18.04 -6.00 4.58
N GLY A 55 -18.02 -5.22 3.49
CA GLY A 55 -18.75 -3.95 3.38
C GLY A 55 -18.10 -2.76 4.11
N PRO A 56 -18.88 -1.72 4.44
CA PRO A 56 -18.37 -0.49 5.07
C PRO A 56 -17.65 -0.75 6.39
N THR A 57 -16.36 -0.38 6.48
CA THR A 57 -15.53 -0.60 7.67
C THR A 57 -15.40 0.62 8.59
N GLY A 58 -15.90 1.79 8.17
CA GLY A 58 -15.64 3.08 8.84
C GLY A 58 -14.42 3.82 8.30
N ARG A 59 -13.72 3.26 7.31
CA ARG A 59 -12.67 3.96 6.56
C ARG A 59 -13.29 4.96 5.59
N PHE A 60 -12.67 6.12 5.48
CA PHE A 60 -13.04 7.15 4.49
C PHE A 60 -12.58 6.83 3.06
N CYS A 61 -12.00 5.64 2.84
CA CYS A 61 -11.65 5.12 1.52
C CYS A 61 -12.37 3.81 1.23
N ASN A 62 -12.50 3.55 -0.07
CA ASN A 62 -13.16 2.38 -0.61
C ASN A 62 -12.15 1.53 -1.42
N GLY A 63 -10.98 1.30 -0.85
CA GLY A 63 -9.88 0.59 -1.51
C GLY A 63 -8.63 0.52 -0.64
N LYS A 64 -7.61 -0.18 -1.13
CA LYS A 64 -6.30 -0.27 -0.49
C LYS A 64 -5.55 1.05 -0.65
N THR A 65 -5.12 1.61 0.47
CA THR A 65 -4.22 2.78 0.54
C THR A 65 -2.79 2.37 0.23
N PRO A 66 -1.89 3.32 -0.05
CA PRO A 66 -0.46 3.06 -0.11
C PRO A 66 0.04 2.27 1.12
N ALA A 67 -0.47 2.56 2.33
CA ALA A 67 -0.23 1.78 3.56
C ALA A 67 -0.56 0.28 3.42
N ASP A 68 -1.70 -0.03 2.82
CA ASP A 68 -2.12 -1.40 2.53
C ASP A 68 -1.23 -2.07 1.44
N LEU A 69 -0.46 -1.29 0.70
CA LEU A 69 0.48 -1.74 -0.33
C LEU A 69 1.93 -1.84 0.17
N ILE A 70 2.30 -1.30 1.35
CA ILE A 70 3.70 -1.20 1.87
C ILE A 70 4.30 -2.56 2.30
N GLY A 71 3.98 -3.64 1.59
CA GLY A 71 4.93 -4.74 1.43
C GLY A 71 6.18 -4.35 0.62
N PHE A 72 6.23 -3.12 0.08
CA PHE A 72 7.36 -2.49 -0.60
C PHE A 72 8.02 -1.46 0.31
N SER A 73 9.35 -1.44 0.39
CA SER A 73 10.12 -0.50 1.22
C SER A 73 10.55 0.76 0.46
N VAL A 74 10.44 0.79 -0.87
CA VAL A 74 10.88 1.91 -1.72
C VAL A 74 9.82 2.19 -2.79
N ALA A 75 9.29 3.41 -2.80
CA ALA A 75 8.21 3.83 -3.70
C ALA A 75 8.48 5.14 -4.44
N ASP A 76 9.53 5.87 -4.06
CA ASP A 76 9.92 7.19 -4.54
C ASP A 76 10.99 7.14 -5.64
N LYS A 77 11.55 5.96 -5.91
CA LYS A 77 12.55 5.72 -6.96
C LYS A 77 12.44 4.32 -7.55
N GLY A 78 12.89 4.18 -8.79
CA GLY A 78 13.05 2.93 -9.51
C GLY A 78 14.23 2.09 -8.98
N CYS A 79 14.18 0.79 -9.24
CA CYS A 79 15.29 -0.13 -8.97
C CYS A 79 16.48 0.09 -9.93
N CYS A 80 16.24 0.54 -11.15
CA CYS A 80 17.26 0.66 -12.19
C CYS A 80 18.11 1.93 -12.06
N GLY A 81 19.44 1.79 -12.06
CA GLY A 81 20.38 2.91 -12.02
C GLY A 81 20.28 3.71 -10.74
N THR A 82 20.21 5.04 -10.84
CA THR A 82 19.95 5.90 -9.67
C THR A 82 18.50 5.83 -9.21
N GLY A 83 17.60 5.37 -10.09
CA GLY A 83 16.17 5.22 -9.83
C GLY A 83 15.36 6.51 -9.99
N ASN A 84 15.96 7.61 -10.41
CA ASN A 84 15.29 8.92 -10.42
C ASN A 84 14.77 9.31 -11.80
N LEU A 85 15.51 8.97 -12.86
CA LEU A 85 15.23 9.41 -14.24
C LEU A 85 15.44 8.29 -15.26
N GLU A 86 16.08 7.21 -14.86
CA GLU A 86 16.39 6.10 -15.75
C GLU A 86 15.10 5.44 -16.22
N VAL A 87 14.90 5.48 -17.53
CA VAL A 87 13.81 4.84 -18.26
C VAL A 87 14.32 4.51 -19.65
N SER A 88 13.82 3.44 -20.26
CA SER A 88 14.15 3.08 -21.65
C SER A 88 15.68 3.02 -21.87
N ILE A 89 16.22 3.84 -22.78
CA ILE A 89 17.66 3.83 -23.11
C ILE A 89 18.58 4.10 -21.91
N LEU A 90 18.09 4.77 -20.87
CA LEU A 90 18.86 5.06 -19.65
C LEU A 90 18.85 3.89 -18.65
N CYS A 91 17.86 3.00 -18.75
CA CYS A 91 17.80 1.76 -17.99
C CYS A 91 18.13 0.58 -18.92
N ASN A 92 19.44 0.30 -19.09
CA ASN A 92 19.92 -0.71 -20.05
C ASN A 92 20.92 -1.69 -19.40
N LYS A 93 21.51 -2.59 -20.20
CA LYS A 93 22.45 -3.63 -19.71
C LYS A 93 23.72 -3.10 -19.04
N LEU A 94 24.08 -1.84 -19.27
CA LEU A 94 25.21 -1.15 -18.67
C LEU A 94 24.83 -0.40 -17.39
N THR A 95 23.53 -0.35 -17.07
CA THR A 95 22.99 0.31 -15.90
C THR A 95 22.72 -0.74 -14.83
N ASP A 96 23.40 -0.63 -13.69
CA ASP A 96 23.23 -1.59 -12.61
C ASP A 96 21.84 -1.43 -11.95
N PRO A 97 21.10 -2.53 -11.74
CA PRO A 97 19.87 -2.50 -10.96
C PRO A 97 20.14 -2.61 -9.46
N CYS A 98 19.12 -2.30 -8.67
CA CYS A 98 19.13 -2.50 -7.24
C CYS A 98 19.25 -3.99 -6.87
N PRO A 99 19.81 -4.34 -5.70
CA PRO A 99 20.03 -5.74 -5.32
C PRO A 99 18.75 -6.56 -5.08
N ASN A 100 17.63 -5.90 -4.80
CA ASN A 100 16.35 -6.54 -4.50
C ASN A 100 15.19 -5.68 -5.00
N ASP A 101 14.64 -6.06 -6.15
CA ASP A 101 13.51 -5.38 -6.79
C ASP A 101 12.18 -5.63 -6.08
N SER A 102 12.08 -6.69 -5.27
CA SER A 102 10.85 -7.07 -4.57
C SER A 102 10.49 -6.08 -3.47
N VAL A 103 11.39 -5.21 -3.04
CA VAL A 103 11.06 -4.12 -2.10
C VAL A 103 10.72 -2.81 -2.81
N TYR A 104 10.80 -2.75 -4.14
CA TYR A 104 10.54 -1.55 -4.92
C TYR A 104 9.17 -1.59 -5.59
N VAL A 105 8.45 -0.47 -5.58
CA VAL A 105 7.22 -0.31 -6.34
C VAL A 105 7.53 -0.22 -7.85
N PHE A 106 8.61 0.48 -8.21
CA PHE A 106 8.99 0.75 -9.59
C PHE A 106 10.30 0.07 -9.99
N TRP A 107 10.33 -0.48 -11.20
CA TRP A 107 11.53 -1.03 -11.82
C TRP A 107 12.43 0.10 -12.36
N ASP A 108 11.83 1.06 -13.06
CA ASP A 108 12.49 2.27 -13.58
C ASP A 108 11.68 3.52 -13.17
N SER A 109 11.93 4.71 -13.71
CA SER A 109 11.19 5.91 -13.28
C SER A 109 9.72 5.96 -13.71
N TYR A 110 9.23 4.99 -14.50
CA TYR A 110 7.87 4.95 -15.03
C TYR A 110 7.15 3.61 -14.79
N HIS A 111 7.86 2.49 -14.92
CA HIS A 111 7.29 1.16 -14.97
C HIS A 111 7.33 0.49 -13.59
N PRO A 112 6.21 -0.09 -13.12
CA PRO A 112 6.17 -0.91 -11.90
C PRO A 112 7.03 -2.18 -11.99
N THR A 113 7.47 -2.69 -10.83
CA THR A 113 8.12 -4.01 -10.72
C THR A 113 7.13 -5.15 -11.00
N GLU A 114 7.63 -6.33 -11.35
CA GLU A 114 6.79 -7.53 -11.54
C GLU A 114 5.95 -7.81 -10.29
N ARG A 115 6.54 -7.67 -9.10
CA ARG A 115 5.82 -7.85 -7.83
C ARG A 115 4.69 -6.84 -7.68
N CYS A 116 4.90 -5.58 -8.05
CA CYS A 116 3.84 -4.57 -8.05
C CYS A 116 2.71 -4.96 -9.01
N TYR A 117 3.04 -5.36 -10.24
CA TYR A 117 2.04 -5.87 -11.19
C TYR A 117 1.29 -7.10 -10.67
N ARG A 118 1.94 -8.07 -10.03
CA ARG A 118 1.25 -9.23 -9.43
C ARG A 118 0.24 -8.81 -8.36
N VAL A 119 0.58 -7.82 -7.54
CA VAL A 119 -0.34 -7.28 -6.52
C VAL A 119 -1.52 -6.55 -7.17
N LEU A 120 -1.28 -5.74 -8.20
CA LEU A 120 -2.31 -4.98 -8.92
C LEU A 120 -3.22 -5.89 -9.76
N VAL A 121 -2.64 -6.77 -10.56
CA VAL A 121 -3.37 -7.68 -11.46
C VAL A 121 -4.20 -8.68 -10.66
N ASN A 122 -3.68 -9.24 -9.56
CA ASN A 122 -4.49 -10.12 -8.72
C ASN A 122 -5.72 -9.38 -8.16
N GLN A 123 -5.61 -8.10 -7.80
CA GLN A 123 -6.76 -7.31 -7.36
C GLN A 123 -7.75 -7.06 -8.50
N ILE A 124 -7.26 -6.71 -9.68
CA ILE A 124 -8.10 -6.45 -10.86
C ILE A 124 -8.82 -7.74 -11.29
N LEU A 125 -8.12 -8.86 -11.38
CA LEU A 125 -8.68 -10.15 -11.72
C LEU A 125 -9.70 -10.62 -10.68
N GLN A 126 -9.39 -10.54 -9.38
CA GLN A 126 -10.38 -10.85 -8.34
C GLN A 126 -11.61 -9.96 -8.42
N SER A 127 -11.42 -8.64 -8.63
CA SER A 127 -12.54 -7.71 -8.78
C SER A 127 -13.39 -7.98 -10.02
N SER A 128 -12.80 -8.52 -11.07
CA SER A 128 -13.48 -8.83 -12.33
C SER A 128 -14.22 -10.17 -12.20
N LEU A 129 -13.57 -11.20 -11.65
CA LEU A 129 -14.17 -12.51 -11.42
C LEU A 129 -15.37 -12.41 -10.45
N ASN A 130 -15.28 -11.62 -9.38
CA ASN A 130 -16.39 -11.38 -8.45
C ASN A 130 -17.57 -10.60 -9.06
N LYS A 131 -17.41 -10.06 -10.28
CA LYS A 131 -18.52 -9.42 -11.03
C LYS A 131 -19.19 -10.38 -12.00
N PHE A 132 -18.52 -11.48 -12.36
CA PHE A 132 -19.02 -12.46 -13.33
C PHE A 132 -19.59 -13.73 -12.67
N PHE A 133 -19.22 -14.00 -11.42
CA PHE A 133 -19.79 -15.05 -10.57
C PHE A 133 -20.48 -14.41 -9.36
#